data_AF-A0A0F8ZVH7-F1
#
_entry.id   AF-A0A0F8ZVH7-F1
#
_cell.length_a   1.000
_cell.length_b   1.000
_cell.length_c   1.000
_cell.angle_alpha   90.00
_cell.angle_beta   90.00
_cell.angle_gamma   90.00
#
_symmetry.space_group_name_H-M   'P 1'
#
loop_
_entity.id
_entity.type
_entity.pdbx_description
1 polymer ?
#
loop_
_entity_poly.entity_id
_entity_poly.type
_entity_poly.pdbx_seq_one_letter_code
_entity_poly.pdbx_strand_id
1 'polypeptide(L)'
;GDKLSRRGKRSTLAVKAFDSIEAAIGGRDAVIGALAAGDLTEDQSYLFGLIADPCNDTRSLASICAKANHTLGSLLQLFKDAKLARAQIEAIAKVTDELPTVAADTMTLAKIRAEPCRPCKGKGQVATDDGVLEAECDACDGKGSHTYTPSIERQKLALELGGLYRGGSGGVQIANVFSPSPPNELGGRITQDYLKNMRTGTDRLLYPGRDAGVDTSEAIDVEVVEGKANDGKKAEQAENPEPTAVAAVAAVATPVLIPAAAIPDAKSESKPNAHVAPAPVPSVDPVRAPGSPVSSGDPFLAPAGKRP
;
A
#
# COMPACT_ATOMS: atom_id res chain seq x y z
N GLY A 1 -41.88 2.39 -43.10
CA GLY A 1 -41.79 1.13 -42.33
C GLY A 1 -40.40 0.86 -41.79
N ASP A 2 -39.35 0.83 -42.63
CA ASP A 2 -38.07 0.21 -42.26
C ASP A 2 -37.18 0.94 -41.23
N LYS A 3 -37.33 2.26 -41.05
CA LYS A 3 -36.44 3.01 -40.14
C LYS A 3 -36.69 2.71 -38.66
N LEU A 4 -37.89 2.28 -38.28
CA LEU A 4 -38.23 1.91 -36.89
C LEU A 4 -37.73 0.49 -36.53
N SER A 5 -37.74 -0.45 -37.49
CA SER A 5 -37.27 -1.82 -37.28
C SER A 5 -35.74 -1.89 -37.01
N ARG A 6 -34.96 -0.99 -37.59
CA ARG A 6 -33.49 -0.94 -37.37
C ARG A 6 -33.09 -0.44 -35.98
N ARG A 7 -33.92 0.38 -35.31
CA ARG A 7 -33.61 0.88 -33.95
C ARG A 7 -33.70 -0.24 -32.90
N GLY A 8 -34.69 -1.13 -33.01
CA GLY A 8 -34.85 -2.25 -32.06
C GLY A 8 -33.73 -3.30 -32.12
N LYS A 9 -33.10 -3.50 -33.30
CA LYS A 9 -31.97 -4.45 -33.43
C LYS A 9 -30.65 -3.92 -32.85
N ARG A 10 -30.46 -2.60 -32.79
CA ARG A 10 -29.23 -2.01 -32.23
C ARG A 10 -29.24 -2.02 -30.70
N SER A 11 -30.40 -1.81 -30.07
CA SER A 11 -30.51 -1.85 -28.61
C SER A 11 -30.25 -3.26 -28.05
N THR A 12 -30.66 -4.32 -28.76
CA THR A 12 -30.45 -5.70 -28.29
C THR A 12 -28.98 -6.12 -28.33
N LEU A 13 -28.19 -5.65 -29.30
CA LEU A 13 -26.74 -5.91 -29.33
C LEU A 13 -25.99 -5.18 -28.21
N ALA A 14 -26.38 -3.93 -27.94
CA ALA A 14 -25.82 -3.19 -26.82
C ALA A 14 -26.10 -3.94 -25.50
N VAL A 15 -27.35 -4.27 -25.21
CA VAL A 15 -27.73 -4.99 -23.98
C VAL A 15 -26.93 -6.29 -23.79
N LYS A 16 -26.78 -7.10 -24.84
CA LYS A 16 -25.95 -8.32 -24.78
C LYS A 16 -24.48 -8.06 -24.43
N ALA A 17 -23.90 -6.95 -24.89
CA ALA A 17 -22.54 -6.58 -24.54
C ALA A 17 -22.43 -6.21 -23.05
N PHE A 18 -23.43 -5.51 -22.49
CA PHE A 18 -23.48 -5.24 -21.05
C PHE A 18 -23.59 -6.53 -20.23
N ASP A 19 -24.46 -7.44 -20.64
CA ASP A 19 -24.64 -8.72 -19.93
C ASP A 19 -23.34 -9.54 -19.94
N SER A 20 -22.59 -9.53 -21.06
CA SER A 20 -21.29 -10.21 -21.14
C SER A 20 -20.22 -9.58 -20.23
N ILE A 21 -20.27 -8.26 -20.03
CA ILE A 21 -19.34 -7.54 -19.14
C ILE A 21 -19.71 -7.80 -17.68
N GLU A 22 -21.00 -7.77 -17.33
CA GLU A 22 -21.48 -8.10 -15.99
C GLU A 22 -21.09 -9.54 -15.62
N ALA A 23 -21.24 -10.49 -16.54
CA ALA A 23 -20.76 -11.87 -16.34
C ALA A 23 -19.24 -11.93 -16.15
N ALA A 24 -18.46 -11.19 -16.96
CA ALA A 24 -17.00 -11.17 -16.87
C ALA A 24 -16.47 -10.54 -15.56
N ILE A 25 -17.22 -9.59 -14.97
CA ILE A 25 -16.88 -8.95 -13.70
C ILE A 25 -17.17 -9.86 -12.50
N GLY A 26 -17.92 -10.95 -12.70
CA GLY A 26 -18.37 -11.83 -11.62
C GLY A 26 -19.75 -11.46 -11.08
N GLY A 27 -20.56 -10.76 -11.88
CA GLY A 27 -21.93 -10.36 -11.55
C GLY A 27 -22.04 -9.06 -10.77
N ARG A 28 -23.28 -8.74 -10.40
CA ARG A 28 -23.64 -7.49 -9.71
C ARG A 28 -23.05 -7.39 -8.30
N ASP A 29 -23.00 -8.51 -7.57
CA ASP A 29 -22.44 -8.55 -6.22
C ASP A 29 -20.96 -8.18 -6.19
N ALA A 30 -20.20 -8.56 -7.22
CA ALA A 30 -18.80 -8.19 -7.35
C ALA A 30 -18.61 -6.68 -7.56
N VAL A 31 -19.54 -6.04 -8.29
CA VAL A 31 -19.56 -4.58 -8.48
C VAL A 31 -19.92 -3.89 -7.17
N ILE A 32 -20.96 -4.36 -6.46
CA ILE A 32 -21.37 -3.80 -5.17
C ILE A 32 -20.23 -3.92 -4.15
N GLY A 33 -19.62 -5.09 -4.03
CA GLY A 33 -18.52 -5.33 -3.10
C GLY A 33 -17.24 -4.57 -3.45
N ALA A 34 -17.02 -4.22 -4.72
CA ALA A 34 -15.90 -3.37 -5.11
C ALA A 34 -16.21 -1.90 -4.76
N LEU A 35 -17.35 -1.38 -5.18
CA LEU A 35 -17.72 0.03 -5.00
C LEU A 35 -17.93 0.39 -3.53
N ALA A 36 -18.35 -0.55 -2.67
CA ALA A 36 -18.50 -0.31 -1.24
C ALA A 36 -17.20 0.12 -0.52
N ALA A 37 -16.04 -0.13 -1.12
CA ALA A 37 -14.74 0.26 -0.55
C ALA A 37 -14.18 1.59 -1.11
N GLY A 38 -14.83 2.18 -2.12
CA GLY A 38 -14.35 3.39 -2.79
C GLY A 38 -14.99 4.67 -2.25
N ASP A 39 -14.27 5.79 -2.35
CA ASP A 39 -14.83 7.12 -2.13
C ASP A 39 -15.72 7.51 -3.31
N LEU A 40 -17.04 7.51 -3.08
CA LEU A 40 -18.06 7.79 -4.10
C LEU A 40 -18.49 9.25 -4.04
N THR A 41 -18.62 9.89 -5.20
CA THR A 41 -19.31 11.20 -5.28
C THR A 41 -20.82 11.05 -5.05
N GLU A 42 -21.54 12.15 -4.84
CA GLU A 42 -22.99 12.11 -4.62
C GLU A 42 -23.74 11.44 -5.78
N ASP A 43 -23.40 11.77 -7.03
CA ASP A 43 -23.96 11.14 -8.24
C ASP A 43 -23.65 9.64 -8.32
N GLN A 44 -22.42 9.25 -7.96
CA GLN A 44 -21.99 7.85 -7.96
C GLN A 44 -22.64 7.05 -6.84
N SER A 45 -22.91 7.69 -5.70
CA SER A 45 -23.64 7.11 -4.58
C SER A 45 -25.09 6.80 -4.97
N TYR A 46 -25.72 7.66 -5.78
CA TYR A 46 -27.04 7.39 -6.34
C TYR A 46 -27.02 6.19 -7.29
N LEU A 47 -26.03 6.11 -8.21
CA LEU A 47 -25.85 4.95 -9.09
C LEU A 47 -25.62 3.67 -8.27
N PHE A 48 -24.77 3.73 -7.24
CA PHE A 48 -24.52 2.61 -6.34
C PHE A 48 -25.79 2.14 -5.63
N GLY A 49 -26.60 3.07 -5.12
CA GLY A 49 -27.90 2.76 -4.51
C GLY A 49 -28.86 2.05 -5.47
N LEU A 50 -28.91 2.47 -6.75
CA LEU A 50 -29.72 1.79 -7.75
C LEU A 50 -29.22 0.39 -8.09
N ILE A 51 -27.91 0.15 -8.06
CA ILE A 51 -27.31 -1.17 -8.31
C ILE A 51 -27.53 -2.09 -7.10
N ALA A 52 -27.45 -1.55 -5.88
CA ALA A 52 -27.60 -2.30 -4.64
C ALA A 52 -29.06 -2.59 -4.25
N ASP A 53 -30.04 -1.92 -4.87
CA ASP A 53 -31.47 -2.14 -4.61
C ASP A 53 -31.96 -3.46 -5.25
N PRO A 54 -32.43 -4.44 -4.45
CA PRO A 54 -32.95 -5.72 -4.95
C PRO A 54 -34.12 -5.57 -5.94
N CYS A 55 -34.87 -4.47 -5.86
CA CYS A 55 -35.97 -4.20 -6.79
C CYS A 55 -35.48 -4.01 -8.24
N ASN A 56 -34.19 -3.75 -8.45
CA ASN A 56 -33.57 -3.60 -9.76
C ASN A 56 -32.87 -4.88 -10.26
N ASP A 57 -32.92 -6.00 -9.54
CA ASP A 57 -32.27 -7.26 -9.94
C ASP A 57 -32.76 -7.79 -11.29
N THR A 58 -34.03 -7.57 -11.62
CA THR A 58 -34.60 -7.97 -12.92
C THR A 58 -34.23 -7.03 -14.06
N ARG A 59 -33.60 -5.88 -13.79
CA ARG A 59 -33.26 -4.87 -14.79
C ARG A 59 -31.81 -5.05 -15.22
N SER A 60 -31.54 -4.87 -16.53
CA SER A 60 -30.18 -4.92 -17.03
C SER A 60 -29.36 -3.73 -16.52
N LEU A 61 -28.07 -3.94 -16.28
CA LEU A 61 -27.13 -2.91 -15.83
C LEU A 61 -27.16 -1.66 -16.72
N ALA A 62 -27.29 -1.86 -18.04
CA ALA A 62 -27.44 -0.78 -19.03
C ALA A 62 -28.61 0.16 -18.72
N SER A 63 -29.75 -0.40 -18.31
CA SER A 63 -30.93 0.37 -17.97
C SER A 63 -30.78 1.13 -16.66
N ILE A 64 -30.01 0.58 -15.71
CA ILE A 64 -29.69 1.23 -14.43
C ILE A 64 -28.75 2.41 -14.67
N CYS A 65 -27.67 2.22 -15.42
CA CYS A 65 -26.75 3.29 -15.80
C CYS A 65 -27.46 4.43 -16.55
N ALA A 66 -28.35 4.09 -17.48
CA ALA A 66 -29.14 5.08 -18.22
C ALA A 66 -30.06 5.91 -17.29
N LYS A 67 -30.64 5.30 -16.26
CA LYS A 67 -31.48 6.01 -15.27
C LYS A 67 -30.66 6.94 -14.37
N ALA A 68 -29.43 6.54 -14.05
CA ALA A 68 -28.50 7.34 -13.27
C ALA A 68 -27.75 8.39 -14.11
N ASN A 69 -28.04 8.53 -15.42
CA ASN A 69 -27.30 9.39 -16.35
C ASN A 69 -25.79 9.08 -16.43
N HIS A 70 -25.37 7.84 -16.14
CA HIS A 70 -23.99 7.41 -16.23
C HIS A 70 -23.72 6.56 -17.47
N THR A 71 -22.54 6.72 -18.05
CA THR A 71 -22.06 5.86 -19.14
C THR A 71 -21.42 4.60 -18.58
N LEU A 72 -21.43 3.51 -19.37
CA LEU A 72 -20.74 2.27 -19.00
C LEU A 72 -19.24 2.49 -18.74
N GLY A 73 -18.61 3.36 -19.54
CA GLY A 73 -17.20 3.68 -19.36
C GLY A 73 -16.91 4.29 -17.99
N SER A 74 -17.80 5.17 -17.51
CA SER A 74 -17.70 5.74 -16.16
C SER A 74 -17.85 4.67 -15.07
N LEU A 75 -18.79 3.74 -15.21
CA LEU A 75 -18.95 2.63 -14.26
C LEU A 75 -17.71 1.71 -14.24
N LEU A 76 -17.16 1.38 -15.42
CA LEU A 76 -15.95 0.55 -15.52
C LEU A 76 -14.73 1.23 -14.92
N GLN A 77 -14.62 2.55 -15.06
CA GLN A 77 -13.55 3.32 -14.44
C GLN A 77 -13.66 3.27 -12.91
N LEU A 78 -14.86 3.52 -12.36
CA LEU A 78 -15.12 3.42 -10.92
C LEU A 78 -14.82 2.03 -10.38
N PHE A 79 -15.19 0.98 -11.11
CA PHE A 79 -14.89 -0.38 -10.72
C PHE A 79 -13.38 -0.66 -10.66
N LYS A 80 -12.61 -0.17 -11.64
CA LYS A 80 -11.14 -0.28 -11.65
C LYS A 80 -10.51 0.46 -10.47
N ASP A 81 -10.95 1.69 -10.24
CA ASP A 81 -10.42 2.54 -9.17
C ASP A 81 -10.71 1.93 -7.80
N ALA A 82 -11.92 1.41 -7.59
CA ALA A 82 -12.31 0.74 -6.36
C ALA A 82 -11.55 -0.59 -6.12
N LYS A 83 -11.31 -1.39 -7.19
CA LYS A 83 -10.47 -2.59 -7.11
C LYS A 83 -9.02 -2.25 -6.76
N LEU A 84 -8.48 -1.18 -7.33
CA LEU A 84 -7.13 -0.70 -7.04
C LEU A 84 -7.03 -0.23 -5.58
N ALA A 85 -7.99 0.55 -5.10
CA ALA A 85 -8.05 0.99 -3.71
C ALA A 85 -8.11 -0.20 -2.74
N ARG A 86 -8.94 -1.20 -3.02
CA ARG A 86 -8.99 -2.44 -2.23
C ARG A 86 -7.65 -3.18 -2.21
N ALA A 87 -7.00 -3.31 -3.37
CA ALA A 87 -5.69 -3.95 -3.44
C ALA A 87 -4.63 -3.19 -2.63
N GLN A 88 -4.69 -1.85 -2.61
CA GLN A 88 -3.83 -1.02 -1.77
C GLN A 88 -4.09 -1.26 -0.28
N ILE A 89 -5.34 -1.32 0.15
CA ILE A 89 -5.71 -1.60 1.55
C ILE A 89 -5.21 -2.99 1.97
N GLU A 90 -5.45 -4.02 1.15
CA GLU A 90 -4.98 -5.38 1.43
C GLU A 90 -3.44 -5.46 1.47
N ALA A 91 -2.75 -4.71 0.60
CA ALA A 91 -1.30 -4.62 0.63
C ALA A 91 -0.80 -3.92 1.89
N ILE A 92 -1.41 -2.80 2.29
CA ILE A 92 -1.07 -2.09 3.53
C ILE A 92 -1.28 -3.00 4.73
N ALA A 93 -2.41 -3.70 4.80
CA ALA A 93 -2.70 -4.66 5.87
C ALA A 93 -1.61 -5.73 6.00
N LYS A 94 -1.23 -6.37 4.88
CA LYS A 94 -0.14 -7.35 4.86
C LYS A 94 1.20 -6.76 5.30
N VAL A 95 1.51 -5.55 4.85
CA VAL A 95 2.73 -4.87 5.28
C VAL A 95 2.69 -4.60 6.78
N THR A 96 1.56 -4.11 7.32
CA THR A 96 1.40 -3.83 8.74
C THR A 96 1.48 -5.07 9.61
N ASP A 97 1.00 -6.21 9.12
CA ASP A 97 1.09 -7.49 9.83
C ASP A 97 2.55 -7.99 9.95
N GLU A 98 3.40 -7.67 8.98
CA GLU A 98 4.82 -8.05 8.96
C GLU A 98 5.74 -7.02 9.66
N LEU A 99 5.25 -5.81 9.92
CA LEU A 99 6.03 -4.76 10.59
C LEU A 99 6.64 -5.19 11.94
N PRO A 100 5.94 -5.93 12.83
CA PRO A 100 6.53 -6.40 14.08
C PRO A 100 7.72 -7.33 13.89
N THR A 101 7.68 -8.21 12.87
CA THR A 101 8.78 -9.11 12.52
C THR A 101 10.00 -8.32 12.06
N VAL A 102 9.79 -7.37 11.15
CA VAL A 102 10.86 -6.48 10.66
C VAL A 102 11.43 -5.61 11.79
N ALA A 103 10.58 -5.14 12.70
CA ALA A 103 11.01 -4.40 13.89
C ALA A 103 11.85 -5.28 14.83
N ALA A 104 11.45 -6.52 15.08
CA ALA A 104 12.21 -7.47 15.89
C ALA A 104 13.58 -7.78 15.28
N ASP A 105 13.64 -7.99 13.97
CA ASP A 105 14.88 -8.24 13.24
C ASP A 105 15.80 -7.03 13.28
N THR A 106 15.30 -5.82 13.00
CA THR A 106 16.10 -4.60 13.07
C THR A 106 16.64 -4.34 14.48
N MET A 107 15.84 -4.56 15.53
CA MET A 107 16.30 -4.47 16.92
C MET A 107 17.36 -5.51 17.27
N THR A 108 17.24 -6.73 16.75
CA THR A 108 18.24 -7.80 16.91
C THR A 108 19.53 -7.42 16.19
N LEU A 109 19.42 -6.85 14.99
CA LEU A 109 20.55 -6.44 14.18
C LEU A 109 21.27 -5.19 14.73
N ALA A 110 20.59 -4.39 15.55
CA ALA A 110 21.12 -3.18 16.17
C ALA A 110 21.95 -3.44 17.44
N LYS A 111 22.01 -4.68 17.93
CA LYS A 111 22.85 -5.09 19.06
C LYS A 111 24.19 -5.64 18.56
N ILE A 112 25.23 -5.49 19.39
CA ILE A 112 26.49 -6.22 19.17
C ILE A 112 26.17 -7.71 19.28
N ARG A 113 26.52 -8.48 18.26
CA ARG A 113 26.26 -9.92 18.22
C ARG A 113 27.49 -10.68 17.75
N ALA A 114 27.69 -11.84 18.34
CA ALA A 114 28.65 -12.82 17.86
C ALA A 114 27.90 -13.79 16.95
N GLU A 115 28.26 -13.85 15.67
CA GLU A 115 27.77 -14.88 14.76
C GLU A 115 28.84 -15.98 14.62
N PRO A 116 28.45 -17.26 14.56
CA PRO A 116 29.41 -18.34 14.33
C PRO A 116 30.08 -18.14 12.97
N CYS A 117 31.39 -18.33 12.95
CA CYS A 117 32.17 -18.25 11.72
C CYS A 117 31.67 -19.31 10.72
N ARG A 118 31.26 -18.88 9.51
CA ARG A 118 30.64 -19.77 8.52
C ARG A 118 31.55 -20.93 8.09
N PRO A 119 32.85 -20.72 7.83
CA PRO A 119 33.79 -21.80 7.51
C PRO A 119 33.88 -22.89 8.58
N CYS A 120 34.10 -22.52 9.85
CA CYS A 120 34.30 -23.50 10.94
C CYS A 120 33.02 -23.83 11.73
N LYS A 121 31.88 -23.22 11.37
CA LYS A 121 30.57 -23.38 12.03
C LYS A 121 30.61 -23.17 13.55
N GLY A 122 31.42 -22.22 14.02
CA GLY A 122 31.53 -21.95 15.47
C GLY A 122 32.65 -22.70 16.19
N LYS A 123 33.30 -23.67 15.56
CA LYS A 123 34.27 -24.54 16.26
C LYS A 123 35.65 -23.91 16.46
N GLY A 124 35.97 -22.86 15.71
CA GLY A 124 37.31 -22.25 15.71
C GLY A 124 38.36 -23.03 14.91
N GLN A 125 38.06 -24.28 14.55
CA GLN A 125 38.96 -25.16 13.79
C GLN A 125 38.26 -25.72 12.54
N VAL A 126 39.03 -25.93 11.49
CA VAL A 126 38.57 -26.56 10.24
C VAL A 126 39.35 -27.86 10.04
N ALA A 127 38.65 -28.92 9.62
CA ALA A 127 39.31 -30.18 9.28
C ALA A 127 40.11 -30.00 7.99
N THR A 128 41.42 -30.19 8.07
CA THR A 128 42.29 -30.26 6.89
C THR A 128 41.98 -31.54 6.11
N ASP A 129 42.10 -31.51 4.77
CA ASP A 129 41.78 -32.65 3.88
C ASP A 129 42.51 -33.95 4.25
N ASP A 130 43.65 -33.85 4.95
CA ASP A 130 44.44 -34.98 5.44
C ASP A 130 43.83 -35.68 6.67
N GLY A 131 42.71 -35.18 7.21
CA GLY A 131 41.92 -35.84 8.27
C GLY A 131 42.56 -35.92 9.66
N VAL A 132 43.76 -35.35 9.85
CA VAL A 132 44.56 -35.59 11.07
C VAL A 132 44.94 -34.31 11.83
N LEU A 133 44.82 -33.11 11.24
CA LEU A 133 45.14 -31.86 11.92
C LEU A 133 43.98 -30.86 11.83
N GLU A 134 43.42 -30.53 13.00
CA GLU A 134 42.50 -29.40 13.20
C GLU A 134 43.31 -28.11 13.14
N ALA A 135 43.39 -27.50 11.94
CA ALA A 135 44.01 -26.20 11.78
C ALA A 135 43.07 -25.11 12.34
N GLU A 136 43.66 -24.07 12.92
CA GLU A 136 42.89 -22.88 13.31
C GLU A 136 42.21 -22.29 12.07
N CYS A 137 40.96 -21.86 12.23
CA CYS A 137 40.21 -21.30 11.12
C CYS A 137 40.75 -19.90 10.78
N ASP A 138 41.40 -19.77 9.62
CA ASP A 138 41.94 -18.51 9.09
C ASP A 138 40.92 -17.37 9.03
N ALA A 139 39.63 -17.70 8.86
CA ALA A 139 38.61 -16.67 8.79
C ALA A 139 38.35 -16.01 10.15
N CYS A 140 38.40 -16.75 11.26
CA CYS A 140 38.08 -16.23 12.60
C CYS A 140 39.26 -16.25 13.57
N ASP A 141 40.48 -16.53 13.10
CA ASP A 141 41.70 -16.65 13.90
C ASP A 141 41.50 -17.54 15.13
N GLY A 142 40.90 -18.72 14.95
CA GLY A 142 40.66 -19.67 16.04
C GLY A 142 39.52 -19.32 17.01
N LYS A 143 38.92 -18.12 16.95
CA LYS A 143 37.89 -17.68 17.92
C LYS A 143 36.53 -18.36 17.76
N GLY A 144 36.28 -18.96 16.60
CA GLY A 144 35.02 -19.62 16.27
C GLY A 144 33.84 -18.67 15.96
N SER A 145 33.89 -17.40 16.37
CA SER A 145 32.83 -16.41 16.11
C SER A 145 33.36 -15.07 15.63
N HIS A 146 32.56 -14.38 14.82
CA HIS A 146 32.78 -12.99 14.44
C HIS A 146 31.88 -12.06 15.23
N THR A 147 32.46 -11.06 15.86
CA THR A 147 31.71 -9.99 16.53
C THR A 147 31.33 -8.93 15.50
N TYR A 148 30.04 -8.75 15.26
CA TYR A 148 29.52 -7.70 14.41
C TYR A 148 29.12 -6.51 15.26
N THR A 149 29.84 -5.40 15.08
CA THR A 149 29.42 -4.10 15.61
C THR A 149 28.36 -3.51 14.68
N PRO A 150 27.16 -3.20 15.19
CA PRO A 150 26.09 -2.60 14.38
C PRO A 150 26.53 -1.23 13.86
N SER A 151 26.09 -0.87 12.65
CA SER A 151 26.30 0.49 12.14
C SER A 151 25.45 1.50 12.92
N ILE A 152 25.96 2.72 13.07
CA ILE A 152 25.26 3.82 13.75
C ILE A 152 23.89 4.08 13.11
N GLU A 153 23.78 3.93 11.79
CA GLU A 153 22.52 4.09 11.06
C GLU A 153 21.47 3.05 11.46
N ARG A 154 21.86 1.78 11.66
CA ARG A 154 20.94 0.72 12.12
C ARG A 154 20.48 0.95 13.55
N GLN A 155 21.36 1.46 14.40
CA GLN A 155 21.01 1.84 15.77
C GLN A 155 20.02 3.01 15.80
N LYS A 156 20.23 4.02 14.95
CA LYS A 156 19.29 5.14 14.80
C LYS A 156 17.93 4.67 14.32
N LEU A 157 17.88 3.81 13.29
CA LEU A 157 16.65 3.23 12.78
C LEU A 157 15.90 2.43 13.86
N ALA A 158 16.61 1.59 14.62
CA ALA A 158 16.00 0.83 15.71
C ALA A 158 15.44 1.73 16.82
N LEU A 159 16.12 2.83 17.15
CA LEU A 159 15.64 3.83 18.10
C LEU A 159 14.45 4.62 17.55
N GLU A 160 14.40 4.88 16.24
CA GLU A 160 13.29 5.54 15.57
C GLU A 160 12.04 4.66 15.54
N LEU A 161 12.19 3.39 15.19
CA LEU A 161 11.11 2.40 15.27
C LEU A 161 10.60 2.20 16.71
N GLY A 162 11.50 2.27 17.69
CA GLY A 162 11.14 2.23 19.11
C GLY A 162 10.49 3.53 19.63
N GLY A 163 10.38 4.58 18.81
CA GLY A 163 9.87 5.89 19.22
C GLY A 163 10.79 6.65 20.20
N LEU A 164 12.01 6.14 20.43
CA LEU A 164 13.02 6.73 21.32
C LEU A 164 13.85 7.80 20.62
N TYR A 165 13.91 7.77 19.28
CA TYR A 165 14.59 8.75 18.46
C TYR A 165 13.63 9.33 17.42
N ARG A 166 13.26 10.61 17.57
CA ARG A 166 12.47 11.32 16.56
C ARG A 166 13.41 11.90 15.50
N GLY A 167 13.89 11.03 14.62
CA GLY A 167 14.81 11.34 13.54
C GLY A 167 14.17 12.14 12.40
N GLY A 168 13.96 13.44 12.60
CA GLY A 168 14.12 14.41 11.50
C GLY A 168 13.15 14.40 10.30
N SER A 169 11.93 13.86 10.40
CA SER A 169 10.83 14.21 9.46
C SER A 169 9.60 14.84 10.14
N GLY A 170 9.58 14.89 11.47
CA GLY A 170 8.62 15.64 12.27
C GLY A 170 9.27 16.02 13.60
N GLY A 171 9.76 17.26 13.70
CA GLY A 171 10.65 17.70 14.76
C GLY A 171 10.08 17.53 16.18
N VAL A 172 10.77 16.74 16.99
CA VAL A 172 11.00 17.12 18.40
C VAL A 172 12.50 17.23 18.53
N GLN A 173 12.99 18.47 18.43
CA GLN A 173 14.32 18.78 18.92
C GLN A 173 14.29 18.50 20.42
N ILE A 174 15.07 17.52 20.88
CA ILE A 174 15.48 17.50 22.27
C ILE A 174 16.42 18.68 22.41
N ALA A 175 15.84 19.86 22.62
CA ALA A 175 16.55 21.05 23.01
C ALA A 175 17.28 20.67 24.29
N ASN A 176 18.61 20.61 24.21
CA ASN A 176 19.45 20.84 25.38
C ASN A 176 18.87 22.08 26.09
N VAL A 177 18.39 21.88 27.31
CA VAL A 177 17.79 22.88 28.19
C VAL A 177 18.88 23.83 28.69
N PHE A 178 19.55 24.52 27.76
CA PHE A 178 20.52 25.59 28.01
C PHE A 178 20.57 26.54 26.80
N SER A 179 19.41 26.94 26.27
CA SER A 179 19.28 28.19 25.51
C SER A 179 17.81 28.62 25.49
N PRO A 180 17.46 29.83 25.96
CA PRO A 180 16.10 30.34 25.87
C PRO A 180 15.84 30.88 24.46
N SER A 181 14.93 30.26 23.72
CA SER A 181 14.36 30.83 22.48
C SER A 181 12.86 30.50 22.40
N PRO A 182 12.01 31.42 21.92
CA PRO A 182 10.55 31.35 22.04
C PRO A 182 9.90 30.38 21.02
N PRO A 183 8.63 29.97 21.26
CA PRO A 183 7.97 28.87 20.56
C PRO A 183 7.27 29.30 19.25
N ASN A 184 7.06 28.32 18.36
CA ASN A 184 6.08 28.18 17.25
C ASN A 184 6.78 27.73 15.94
N GLU A 185 6.71 26.46 15.51
CA GLU A 185 5.62 25.72 14.83
C GLU A 185 5.62 25.82 13.28
N LEU A 186 5.58 24.64 12.64
CA LEU A 186 5.32 24.31 11.22
C LEU A 186 6.42 24.59 10.16
N GLY A 187 7.37 23.66 10.04
CA GLY A 187 8.37 23.57 8.97
C GLY A 187 7.88 22.85 7.70
N GLY A 188 6.83 23.37 7.04
CA GLY A 188 6.67 23.16 5.60
C GLY A 188 7.67 24.06 4.88
N ARG A 189 8.35 23.58 3.83
CA ARG A 189 9.20 24.45 3.00
C ARG A 189 8.33 25.63 2.55
N ILE A 190 8.63 26.81 3.08
CA ILE A 190 7.97 28.06 2.72
C ILE A 190 8.39 28.36 1.28
N THR A 191 7.63 27.84 0.32
CA THR A 191 7.69 28.34 -1.05
C THR A 191 7.14 29.76 -1.04
N GLN A 192 7.66 30.60 -1.94
CA GLN A 192 7.22 31.99 -2.04
C GLN A 192 5.69 32.11 -2.25
N ASP A 193 5.07 31.08 -2.82
CA ASP A 193 3.63 30.97 -3.03
C ASP A 193 2.84 30.74 -1.74
N TYR A 194 3.42 30.04 -0.75
CA TYR A 194 2.79 29.88 0.55
C TYR A 194 2.69 31.20 1.31
N LEU A 195 3.72 32.04 1.25
CA LEU A 195 3.69 33.38 1.84
C LEU A 195 2.68 34.30 1.15
N LYS A 196 2.52 34.18 -0.18
CA LYS A 196 1.47 34.90 -0.90
C LYS A 196 0.09 34.47 -0.41
N ASN A 197 -0.19 33.18 -0.34
CA ASN A 197 -1.50 32.66 0.07
C ASN A 197 -1.85 33.01 1.53
N MET A 198 -0.87 32.98 2.44
CA MET A 198 -1.05 33.43 3.82
C MET A 198 -1.42 34.92 3.89
N ARG A 199 -0.76 35.76 3.08
CA ARG A 199 -1.02 37.22 3.03
C ARG A 199 -2.40 37.51 2.47
N THR A 200 -2.81 36.83 1.40
CA THR A 200 -4.15 36.97 0.81
C THR A 200 -5.23 36.50 1.77
N GLY A 201 -5.00 35.40 2.50
CA GLY A 201 -5.92 34.92 3.53
C GLY A 201 -6.07 35.88 4.72
N THR A 202 -4.97 36.49 5.18
CA THR A 202 -5.01 37.47 6.27
C THR A 202 -5.65 38.79 5.86
N ASP A 203 -5.37 39.29 4.64
CA ASP A 203 -6.02 40.50 4.13
C ASP A 203 -7.54 40.32 3.97
N ARG A 204 -7.99 39.14 3.54
CA ARG A 204 -9.42 38.82 3.43
C ARG A 204 -10.13 38.79 4.79
N LEU A 205 -9.43 38.40 5.85
CA LEU A 205 -9.97 38.33 7.21
C LEU A 205 -9.98 39.71 7.91
N LEU A 206 -8.94 40.51 7.67
CA LEU A 206 -8.80 41.84 8.28
C LEU A 206 -9.59 42.93 7.53
N TYR A 207 -9.82 42.76 6.23
CA TYR A 207 -10.51 43.73 5.38
C TYR A 207 -11.61 43.09 4.51
N PRO A 208 -12.70 42.60 5.12
CA PRO A 208 -13.77 41.86 4.42
C PRO A 208 -14.60 42.66 3.39
N GLY A 209 -14.12 43.82 2.92
CA GLY A 209 -14.80 44.67 1.94
C GLY A 209 -13.93 45.20 0.80
N ARG A 210 -12.65 44.79 0.69
CA ARG A 210 -11.73 45.35 -0.31
C ARG A 210 -11.72 44.61 -1.65
N ASP A 211 -12.20 43.37 -1.69
CA ASP A 211 -12.13 42.50 -2.89
C ASP A 211 -13.43 42.46 -3.72
N ALA A 212 -14.43 43.29 -3.40
CA ALA A 212 -15.70 43.33 -4.13
C ALA A 212 -15.61 43.95 -5.56
N GLY A 213 -14.41 44.11 -6.12
CA GLY A 213 -14.20 44.73 -7.43
C GLY A 213 -13.05 44.15 -8.26
N VAL A 214 -12.45 43.02 -7.87
CA VAL A 214 -11.52 42.30 -8.74
C VAL A 214 -12.32 41.28 -9.53
N ASP A 215 -12.81 41.70 -10.69
CA ASP A 215 -13.38 40.83 -11.72
C ASP A 215 -12.35 39.76 -12.08
N THR A 216 -12.49 38.57 -11.52
CA THR A 216 -11.83 37.35 -12.01
C THR A 216 -12.62 36.82 -13.20
N SER A 217 -12.74 37.65 -14.23
CA SER A 217 -13.12 37.26 -15.58
C SER A 217 -11.86 37.14 -16.45
N GLU A 218 -10.84 36.43 -15.94
CA GLU A 218 -9.87 35.83 -16.84
C GLU A 218 -10.58 34.65 -17.51
N ALA A 219 -11.10 34.95 -18.70
CA ALA A 219 -11.45 33.96 -19.69
C ALA A 219 -10.26 33.00 -19.83
N ILE A 220 -10.50 31.74 -19.53
CA ILE A 220 -9.62 30.66 -19.98
C ILE A 220 -9.85 30.58 -21.49
N ASP A 221 -9.08 31.36 -22.25
CA ASP A 221 -8.91 31.14 -23.68
C ASP A 221 -8.15 29.83 -23.85
N VAL A 222 -8.92 28.76 -24.09
CA VAL A 222 -8.38 27.49 -24.57
C VAL A 222 -7.94 27.73 -26.02
N GLU A 223 -6.68 28.15 -26.21
CA GLU A 223 -6.04 28.06 -27.51
C GLU A 223 -5.96 26.58 -27.91
N VAL A 224 -6.76 26.22 -28.91
CA VAL A 224 -6.63 24.98 -29.67
C VAL A 224 -5.28 25.06 -30.39
N VAL A 225 -4.29 24.33 -29.88
CA VAL A 225 -3.01 24.13 -30.57
C VAL A 225 -3.26 23.21 -31.77
N GLU A 226 -3.55 23.83 -32.91
CA GLU A 226 -3.45 23.18 -34.21
C GLU A 226 -1.97 22.87 -34.49
N GLY A 227 -1.62 21.59 -34.46
CA GLY A 227 -0.31 21.10 -34.84
C GLY A 227 -0.01 21.39 -36.31
N LYS A 228 0.75 22.46 -36.58
CA LYS A 228 1.41 22.66 -37.87
C LYS A 228 2.71 21.87 -37.90
N ALA A 229 2.78 20.98 -38.89
CA ALA A 229 4.01 20.33 -39.34
C ALA A 229 5.04 21.40 -39.71
N ASN A 230 6.23 21.32 -39.12
CA ASN A 230 7.38 22.07 -39.58
C ASN A 230 8.30 21.13 -40.36
N ASP A 231 8.25 21.33 -41.68
CA ASP A 231 9.24 20.90 -42.65
C ASP A 231 10.59 21.58 -42.40
N GLY A 232 11.63 20.89 -42.85
CA GLY A 232 13.01 21.13 -42.46
C GLY A 232 13.61 22.49 -42.85
N LYS A 233 14.64 22.87 -42.09
CA LYS A 233 15.75 23.65 -42.63
C LYS A 233 17.08 23.32 -41.99
N LYS A 234 17.95 22.88 -42.89
CA LYS A 234 19.39 22.65 -42.89
C LYS A 234 20.18 23.85 -42.35
N ALA A 235 21.12 23.61 -41.44
CA ALA A 235 22.36 24.38 -41.24
C ALA A 235 23.32 23.46 -40.44
N GLU A 236 24.33 22.87 -41.08
CA GLU A 236 25.71 23.40 -41.17
C GLU A 236 26.45 23.23 -39.83
N GLN A 237 26.92 22.01 -39.53
CA GLN A 237 28.30 21.55 -39.74
C GLN A 237 29.37 22.53 -39.25
N ALA A 238 29.86 22.29 -38.02
CA ALA A 238 31.21 22.61 -37.61
C ALA A 238 31.83 21.34 -37.00
N GLU A 239 32.83 20.80 -37.71
CA GLU A 239 33.87 19.89 -37.23
C GLU A 239 34.52 20.51 -35.96
N ASN A 240 34.97 19.79 -34.93
CA ASN A 240 36.04 18.79 -34.89
C ASN A 240 36.31 18.44 -33.39
N PRO A 241 37.20 17.51 -32.99
CA PRO A 241 36.92 16.09 -32.80
C PRO A 241 37.10 15.57 -31.35
N GLU A 242 36.48 14.41 -31.07
CA GLU A 242 36.90 13.39 -30.10
C GLU A 242 38.31 12.83 -30.46
N PRO A 243 39.04 12.02 -29.65
CA PRO A 243 38.52 11.11 -28.62
C PRO A 243 39.41 10.92 -27.36
N THR A 244 38.84 10.37 -26.28
CA THR A 244 39.47 9.24 -25.56
C THR A 244 38.47 8.56 -24.61
N ALA A 245 38.06 7.38 -25.07
CA ALA A 245 37.48 6.23 -24.38
C ALA A 245 37.51 6.20 -22.85
N VAL A 246 36.34 5.97 -22.24
CA VAL A 246 36.17 4.88 -21.27
C VAL A 246 34.79 4.25 -21.45
N ALA A 247 34.79 2.94 -21.70
CA ALA A 247 33.61 2.11 -21.84
C ALA A 247 32.92 1.89 -20.49
N ALA A 248 31.59 2.04 -20.44
CA ALA A 248 30.73 1.39 -19.44
C ALA A 248 29.28 1.31 -19.93
N VAL A 249 29.00 0.18 -20.59
CA VAL A 249 27.75 -0.60 -20.66
C VAL A 249 26.49 0.10 -20.11
N ALA A 250 25.65 0.59 -21.03
CA ALA A 250 24.25 0.86 -20.76
C ALA A 250 23.47 -0.46 -20.71
N ALA A 251 23.12 -0.92 -19.50
CA ALA A 251 22.17 -2.00 -19.29
C ALA A 251 20.75 -1.45 -19.47
N VAL A 252 20.19 -1.70 -20.65
CA VAL A 252 18.76 -1.54 -20.93
C VAL A 252 17.99 -2.51 -20.04
N ALA A 253 17.25 -1.97 -19.08
CA ALA A 253 16.32 -2.72 -18.25
C ALA A 253 15.20 -3.30 -19.12
N THR A 254 15.35 -4.55 -19.50
CA THR A 254 14.29 -5.39 -20.06
C THR A 254 13.39 -5.85 -18.90
N PRO A 255 12.06 -5.73 -19.01
CA PRO A 255 11.17 -6.33 -18.02
C PRO A 255 11.29 -7.86 -18.13
N VAL A 256 11.80 -8.47 -17.07
CA VAL A 256 11.81 -9.93 -16.90
C VAL A 256 10.36 -10.40 -16.81
N LEU A 257 9.85 -10.98 -17.90
CA LEU A 257 8.70 -11.87 -17.85
C LEU A 257 9.08 -13.06 -16.96
N ILE A 258 8.47 -13.12 -15.78
CA ILE A 258 8.48 -14.32 -14.95
C ILE A 258 7.63 -15.36 -15.68
N PRO A 259 8.19 -16.49 -16.15
CA PRO A 259 7.37 -17.57 -16.67
C PRO A 259 6.52 -18.13 -15.52
N ALA A 260 5.21 -18.18 -15.75
CA ALA A 260 4.26 -18.86 -14.89
C ALA A 260 4.71 -20.33 -14.76
N ALA A 261 5.31 -20.66 -13.62
CA ALA A 261 5.63 -22.03 -13.27
C ALA A 261 4.31 -22.81 -13.19
N ALA A 262 4.18 -23.78 -14.10
CA ALA A 262 3.12 -24.77 -14.08
C ALA A 262 3.08 -25.42 -12.69
N ILE A 263 1.94 -25.29 -12.02
CA ILE A 263 1.61 -26.02 -10.81
C ILE A 263 1.49 -27.50 -11.23
N PRO A 264 2.35 -28.42 -10.76
CA PRO A 264 2.11 -29.83 -11.01
C PRO A 264 0.92 -30.27 -10.15
N ASP A 265 -0.10 -30.82 -10.82
CA ASP A 265 -1.21 -31.55 -10.21
C ASP A 265 -0.67 -32.68 -9.32
N ALA A 266 -0.57 -32.41 -8.01
CA ALA A 266 -0.30 -33.42 -7.01
C ALA A 266 -1.57 -34.26 -6.81
N LYS A 267 -1.68 -35.37 -7.56
CA LYS A 267 -2.49 -36.52 -7.17
C LYS A 267 -1.96 -37.06 -5.84
N SER A 268 -2.60 -36.68 -4.74
CA SER A 268 -2.39 -37.29 -3.43
C SER A 268 -3.13 -38.62 -3.36
N GLU A 269 -2.43 -39.71 -3.68
CA GLU A 269 -2.81 -41.05 -3.23
C GLU A 269 -2.62 -41.13 -1.72
N SER A 270 -3.72 -41.06 -0.98
CA SER A 270 -3.78 -41.26 0.47
C SER A 270 -3.54 -42.74 0.81
N LYS A 271 -2.31 -43.09 1.16
CA LYS A 271 -2.05 -44.30 1.96
C LYS A 271 -2.35 -44.00 3.43
N PRO A 272 -3.16 -44.81 4.13
CA PRO A 272 -3.41 -44.63 5.56
C PRO A 272 -2.14 -45.02 6.33
N ASN A 273 -1.49 -44.02 6.92
CA ASN A 273 -0.37 -44.25 7.83
C ASN A 273 -0.90 -44.86 9.14
N ALA A 274 -0.33 -46.01 9.47
CA ALA A 274 -0.60 -46.74 10.69
C ALA A 274 -0.38 -45.86 11.94
N HIS A 275 -1.29 -46.03 12.89
CA HIS A 275 -1.27 -45.46 14.23
C HIS A 275 0.13 -45.57 14.89
N VAL A 276 0.81 -44.43 15.02
CA VAL A 276 1.86 -44.24 16.02
C VAL A 276 1.15 -43.77 17.29
N ALA A 277 1.22 -44.60 18.33
CA ALA A 277 0.68 -44.29 19.64
C ALA A 277 1.37 -43.04 20.22
N PRO A 278 0.62 -42.07 20.79
CA PRO A 278 1.22 -40.92 21.44
C PRO A 278 1.95 -41.36 22.72
N ALA A 279 3.18 -40.87 22.87
CA ALA A 279 3.97 -41.02 24.09
C ALA A 279 3.24 -40.38 25.29
N PRO A 280 3.34 -40.96 26.50
CA PRO A 280 2.70 -40.42 27.69
C PRO A 280 3.29 -39.05 28.06
N VAL A 281 2.43 -38.04 28.06
CA VAL A 281 2.75 -36.69 28.53
C VAL A 281 2.91 -36.74 30.06
N PRO A 282 4.00 -36.19 30.64
CA PRO A 282 4.15 -36.13 32.08
C PRO A 282 3.08 -35.20 32.67
N SER A 283 2.33 -35.72 33.64
CA SER A 283 1.33 -35.01 34.43
C SER A 283 1.98 -33.80 35.12
N VAL A 284 1.65 -32.59 34.66
CA VAL A 284 1.99 -31.35 35.35
C VAL A 284 0.89 -31.07 36.37
N ASP A 285 1.24 -31.07 37.65
CA ASP A 285 0.34 -30.74 38.75
C ASP A 285 -0.25 -29.33 38.57
N PRO A 286 -1.57 -29.14 38.79
CA PRO A 286 -2.18 -27.82 38.73
C PRO A 286 -1.71 -26.98 39.92
N VAL A 287 -0.90 -25.96 39.64
CA VAL A 287 -0.56 -24.89 40.59
C VAL A 287 -1.85 -24.19 41.01
N ARG A 288 -2.20 -24.43 42.27
CA ARG A 288 -3.32 -23.87 43.01
C ARG A 288 -3.19 -22.35 43.10
N ALA A 289 -3.97 -21.62 42.31
CA ALA A 289 -4.12 -20.17 42.43
C ALA A 289 -4.86 -19.82 43.75
N PRO A 290 -4.35 -18.87 44.56
CA PRO A 290 -5.08 -18.39 45.73
C PRO A 290 -6.15 -17.37 45.34
N GLY A 291 -7.40 -17.73 45.62
CA GLY A 291 -8.46 -16.87 46.16
C GLY A 291 -8.80 -15.55 45.43
N SER A 292 -9.82 -15.59 44.58
CA SER A 292 -10.63 -14.41 44.28
C SER A 292 -11.86 -14.38 45.20
N PRO A 293 -12.17 -13.26 45.88
CA PRO A 293 -13.36 -13.17 46.71
C PRO A 293 -14.62 -13.06 45.85
N VAL A 294 -15.61 -13.83 46.27
CA VAL A 294 -16.98 -13.90 45.77
C VAL A 294 -17.68 -12.56 46.06
N SER A 295 -18.11 -11.86 45.00
CA SER A 295 -19.05 -10.73 45.14
C SER A 295 -20.45 -11.20 44.75
N SER A 296 -21.31 -11.21 45.76
CA SER A 296 -22.73 -11.56 45.77
C SER A 296 -23.62 -10.35 45.45
N GLY A 297 -24.73 -10.59 44.73
CA GLY A 297 -25.88 -9.66 44.56
C GLY A 297 -25.73 -8.69 43.38
N ASP A 298 -26.69 -8.46 42.49
CA ASP A 298 -28.16 -8.58 42.58
C ASP A 298 -28.80 -8.72 41.18
N PRO A 299 -29.99 -9.34 41.06
CA PRO A 299 -30.84 -9.27 39.87
C PRO A 299 -31.88 -8.15 40.01
N PHE A 300 -31.82 -7.11 39.16
CA PHE A 300 -32.87 -6.09 39.10
C PHE A 300 -33.39 -5.83 37.68
N LEU A 301 -34.58 -6.40 37.46
CA LEU A 301 -35.75 -5.85 36.76
C LEU A 301 -35.59 -5.13 35.41
N ALA A 302 -36.14 -5.79 34.39
CA ALA A 302 -36.79 -5.14 33.25
C ALA A 302 -38.00 -4.28 33.69
N PRO A 303 -38.35 -3.25 32.91
CA PRO A 303 -39.76 -3.10 32.59
C PRO A 303 -40.02 -2.91 31.09
N ALA A 304 -41.03 -3.66 30.65
CA ALA A 304 -41.76 -3.46 29.41
C ALA A 304 -42.43 -2.07 29.40
N GLY A 305 -42.24 -1.33 28.32
CA GLY A 305 -42.96 -0.10 28.03
C GLY A 305 -43.53 -0.13 26.62
N LYS A 306 -44.72 -0.74 26.46
CA LYS A 306 -45.63 -0.48 25.33
C LYS A 306 -46.38 0.83 25.59
N ARG A 307 -46.62 1.59 24.51
CA ARG A 307 -47.87 2.33 24.14
C ARG A 307 -47.51 3.67 23.47
N PRO A 308 -48.48 4.33 22.80
CA PRO A 308 -49.58 3.83 21.97
C PRO A 308 -49.36 4.13 20.48
#